data_AF-A0A1A8RAE9-F1
#
_entry.id   AF-A0A1A8RAE9-F1
#
_cell.length_a   1.000
_cell.length_b   1.000
_cell.length_c   1.000
_cell.angle_alpha   90.00
_cell.angle_beta   90.00
_cell.angle_gamma   90.00
#
_symmetry.space_group_name_H-M   'P 1'
#
loop_
_entity.id
_entity.type
_entity.pdbx_description
1 polymer ?
#
loop_
_entity_poly.entity_id
_entity_poly.type
_entity_poly.pdbx_seq_one_letter_code
_entity_poly.pdbx_strand_id
1 'polypeptide(L)'
;QPRASKQSDTSVICNLSALERKTWAAIREEILQQGGEAVASLELMEAAVVTLSLEDWDAPSDLADILNAVRLGGDNHPCLRYYDKVLNLVVFRNSTAGMVFEHSAVDGMVAALVTERVYRLSETVDLNLVLHDTENTSKSATVNNVCPNALPFPLQGISTPQR
;
A
#
# COMPACT_ATOMS: atom_id res chain seq x y z
N GLN A 1 -18.30 10.27 -2.81
CA GLN A 1 -16.93 9.84 -2.47
C GLN A 1 -15.99 11.02 -2.70
N PRO A 2 -15.29 11.53 -1.68
CA PRO A 2 -14.33 12.59 -1.88
C PRO A 2 -13.20 12.03 -2.75
N ARG A 3 -13.02 12.59 -3.94
CA ARG A 3 -11.89 12.25 -4.81
C ARG A 3 -10.64 12.88 -4.21
N ALA A 4 -9.58 12.10 -4.07
CA ALA A 4 -8.25 12.63 -3.76
C ALA A 4 -7.94 13.77 -4.74
N SER A 5 -7.44 14.90 -4.21
CA SER A 5 -6.99 16.03 -5.01
C SER A 5 -5.97 15.57 -6.06
N LYS A 6 -5.95 16.22 -7.22
CA LYS A 6 -4.88 16.08 -8.24
C LYS A 6 -3.55 16.58 -7.65
N GLN A 7 -2.94 15.80 -6.76
CA GLN A 7 -1.63 16.03 -6.18
C GLN A 7 -0.79 14.80 -6.49
N SER A 8 0.42 15.03 -7.01
CA SER A 8 1.48 14.05 -7.32
C SER A 8 0.97 12.65 -7.68
N ASP A 9 0.99 12.28 -8.96
CA ASP A 9 0.57 10.96 -9.44
C ASP A 9 1.11 9.85 -8.52
N THR A 10 0.26 9.32 -7.63
CA THR A 10 0.65 8.44 -6.51
C THR A 10 1.36 7.21 -7.04
N SER A 11 0.99 6.81 -8.26
CA SER A 11 1.63 5.75 -9.01
C SER A 11 3.13 5.99 -9.20
N VAL A 12 3.59 7.22 -9.39
CA VAL A 12 5.01 7.55 -9.57
C VAL A 12 5.78 7.18 -8.29
N ILE A 13 5.29 7.62 -7.13
CA ILE A 13 5.94 7.40 -5.83
C ILE A 13 6.02 5.90 -5.52
N CYS A 14 4.91 5.18 -5.69
CA CYS A 14 4.86 3.73 -5.53
C CYS A 14 5.91 3.05 -6.44
N ASN A 15 5.95 3.42 -7.71
CA ASN A 15 6.84 2.84 -8.70
C ASN A 15 8.33 3.15 -8.50
N LEU A 16 8.72 4.15 -7.70
CA LEU A 16 10.14 4.43 -7.45
C LEU A 16 10.88 3.22 -6.88
N SER A 17 10.22 2.50 -5.96
CA SER A 17 10.77 1.27 -5.35
C SER A 17 10.88 0.09 -6.32
N ALA A 18 10.26 0.17 -7.50
CA ALA A 18 10.34 -0.83 -8.55
C ALA A 18 11.55 -0.64 -9.49
N LEU A 19 12.22 0.52 -9.40
CA LEU A 19 13.40 0.83 -10.20
C LEU A 19 14.59 -0.08 -9.82
N GLU A 20 15.60 -0.07 -10.68
CA GLU A 20 16.89 -0.70 -10.36
C GLU A 20 17.43 -0.16 -9.03
N ARG A 21 18.03 -1.04 -8.19
CA ARG A 21 18.32 -0.73 -6.78
C ARG A 21 19.22 0.49 -6.60
N LYS A 22 20.23 0.70 -7.46
CA LYS A 22 21.08 1.90 -7.38
C LYS A 22 20.33 3.16 -7.79
N THR A 23 19.50 3.06 -8.82
CA THR A 23 18.64 4.16 -9.28
C THR A 23 17.66 4.58 -8.17
N TRP A 24 16.96 3.61 -7.56
CA TRP A 24 16.08 3.88 -6.44
C TRP A 24 16.84 4.46 -5.25
N ALA A 25 17.99 3.90 -4.87
CA ALA A 25 18.79 4.41 -3.77
C ALA A 25 19.22 5.87 -3.97
N ALA A 26 19.63 6.25 -5.18
CA ALA A 26 19.99 7.63 -5.52
C ALA A 26 18.79 8.58 -5.41
N ILE A 27 17.62 8.19 -5.95
CA ILE A 27 16.39 8.99 -5.86
C ILE A 27 15.94 9.13 -4.40
N ARG A 28 16.02 8.04 -3.62
CA ARG A 28 15.71 8.06 -2.19
C ARG A 28 16.63 9.03 -1.45
N GLU A 29 17.91 9.05 -1.77
CA GLU A 29 18.86 9.99 -1.18
C GLU A 29 18.54 11.44 -1.57
N GLU A 30 18.17 11.72 -2.83
CA GLU A 30 17.69 13.04 -3.24
C GLU A 30 16.47 13.48 -2.42
N ILE A 31 15.48 12.60 -2.21
CA ILE A 31 14.30 12.88 -1.38
C ILE A 31 14.74 13.25 0.04
N LEU A 32 15.63 12.47 0.65
CA LEU A 32 16.13 12.72 2.00
C LEU A 32 16.90 14.04 2.12
N GLN A 33 17.69 14.40 1.10
CA GLN A 33 18.46 15.65 1.07
C GLN A 33 17.57 16.88 0.87
N GLN A 34 16.48 16.77 0.10
CA GLN A 34 15.53 17.87 -0.11
C GLN A 34 14.74 18.22 1.17
N GLY A 35 14.54 17.25 2.07
CA GLY A 35 13.84 17.47 3.33
C GLY A 35 12.35 17.77 3.18
N GLY A 36 11.75 18.32 4.23
CA GLY A 36 10.35 18.76 4.23
C GLY A 36 9.33 17.62 4.24
N GLU A 37 8.17 17.86 3.62
CA GLU A 37 7.00 16.96 3.70
C GLU A 37 7.23 15.60 3.02
N ALA A 38 8.04 15.55 1.94
CA ALA A 38 8.33 14.31 1.23
C ALA A 38 9.10 13.32 2.11
N VAL A 39 10.05 13.81 2.93
CA VAL A 39 10.79 12.98 3.88
C VAL A 39 9.88 12.45 4.98
N ALA A 40 9.09 13.32 5.61
CA ALA A 40 8.15 12.91 6.66
C ALA A 40 7.15 11.85 6.16
N SER A 41 6.65 12.02 4.92
CA SER A 41 5.76 11.04 4.28
C SER A 41 6.49 9.73 3.96
N LEU A 42 7.72 9.78 3.46
CA LEU A 42 8.53 8.58 3.19
C LEU A 42 8.82 7.81 4.49
N GLU A 43 9.22 8.49 5.55
CA GLU A 43 9.46 7.89 6.86
C GLU A 43 8.20 7.22 7.43
N LEU A 44 7.04 7.88 7.30
CA LEU A 44 5.78 7.28 7.73
C LEU A 44 5.41 6.06 6.87
N MET A 45 5.60 6.15 5.55
CA MET A 45 5.41 5.02 4.64
C MET A 45 6.32 3.86 5.02
N GLU A 46 7.59 4.10 5.34
CA GLU A 46 8.58 3.08 5.74
C GLU A 46 8.29 2.51 7.14
N ALA A 47 7.76 3.30 8.08
CA ALA A 47 7.38 2.87 9.43
C ALA A 47 6.04 2.10 9.49
N ALA A 48 5.18 2.21 8.46
CA ALA A 48 3.89 1.52 8.43
C ALA A 48 4.03 -0.01 8.56
N VAL A 49 3.10 -0.67 9.24
CA VAL A 49 3.12 -2.13 9.47
C VAL A 49 2.90 -2.91 8.17
N VAL A 50 2.00 -2.43 7.32
CA VAL A 50 1.58 -3.08 6.07
C VAL A 50 1.16 -2.01 5.08
N THR A 51 1.30 -2.28 3.78
CA THR A 51 0.67 -1.49 2.72
C THR A 51 -0.57 -2.21 2.20
N LEU A 52 -1.66 -1.48 2.03
CA LEU A 52 -2.90 -1.96 1.44
C LEU A 52 -3.17 -1.17 0.15
N SER A 53 -3.05 -1.84 -0.99
CA SER A 53 -3.35 -1.29 -2.31
C SER A 53 -4.78 -1.64 -2.71
N LEU A 54 -5.60 -0.61 -2.96
CA LEU A 54 -6.98 -0.78 -3.43
C LEU A 54 -7.03 -0.45 -4.93
N GLU A 55 -7.24 -1.45 -5.76
CA GLU A 55 -7.36 -1.29 -7.21
C GLU A 55 -8.80 -0.96 -7.60
N ASP A 56 -8.97 -0.04 -8.54
CA ASP A 56 -10.29 0.39 -9.05
C ASP A 56 -10.81 -0.45 -10.24
N TRP A 57 -10.08 -1.51 -10.58
CA TRP A 57 -10.35 -2.45 -11.67
C TRP A 57 -10.43 -3.90 -11.15
N ASP A 58 -11.04 -4.77 -11.95
CA ASP A 58 -11.25 -6.18 -11.58
C ASP A 58 -10.01 -7.00 -11.89
N ALA A 59 -9.64 -7.91 -10.99
CA ALA A 59 -8.54 -8.84 -11.27
C ALA A 59 -8.80 -9.65 -12.55
N PRO A 60 -7.74 -10.05 -13.28
CA PRO A 60 -7.85 -10.99 -14.40
C PRO A 60 -8.51 -12.32 -13.97
N SER A 61 -8.92 -13.13 -14.94
CA SER A 61 -9.59 -14.40 -14.66
C SER A 61 -8.64 -15.57 -14.43
N ASP A 62 -7.44 -15.55 -15.03
CA ASP A 62 -6.46 -16.61 -14.90
C ASP A 62 -5.54 -16.39 -13.69
N LEU A 63 -5.16 -17.46 -12.99
CA LEU A 63 -4.32 -17.37 -11.80
C LEU A 63 -2.95 -16.75 -12.08
N ALA A 64 -2.31 -17.09 -13.19
CA ALA A 64 -1.00 -16.53 -13.53
C ALA A 64 -1.12 -15.01 -13.78
N ASP A 65 -2.18 -14.60 -14.46
CA ASP A 65 -2.44 -13.18 -14.73
C ASP A 65 -2.82 -12.42 -13.45
N ILE A 66 -3.58 -13.03 -12.53
CA ILE A 66 -3.84 -12.47 -11.19
C ILE A 66 -2.51 -12.27 -10.45
N LEU A 67 -1.64 -13.28 -10.41
CA LEU A 67 -0.35 -13.19 -9.73
C LEU A 67 0.56 -12.12 -10.35
N ASN A 68 0.55 -12.00 -11.69
CA ASN A 68 1.25 -10.93 -12.39
C ASN A 68 0.66 -9.55 -12.04
N ALA A 69 -0.65 -9.42 -11.98
CA ALA A 69 -1.33 -8.17 -11.60
C ALA A 69 -1.05 -7.76 -10.15
N VAL A 70 -1.02 -8.71 -9.22
CA VAL A 70 -0.63 -8.47 -7.82
C VAL A 70 0.84 -8.01 -7.79
N ARG A 71 1.72 -8.72 -8.50
CA ARG A 71 3.17 -8.44 -8.51
C ARG A 71 3.54 -7.13 -9.19
N LEU A 72 2.97 -6.81 -10.35
CA LEU A 72 3.46 -5.76 -11.25
C LEU A 72 2.43 -4.64 -11.50
N GLY A 73 1.19 -4.80 -11.03
CA GLY A 73 0.07 -3.97 -11.47
C GLY A 73 -0.53 -4.49 -12.79
N GLY A 74 -1.56 -3.82 -13.29
CA GLY A 74 -2.17 -4.15 -14.59
C GLY A 74 -1.48 -3.39 -15.73
N ASP A 75 -1.42 -3.99 -16.93
CA ASP A 75 -0.72 -3.43 -18.10
C ASP A 75 -1.08 -1.97 -18.43
N ASN A 76 -2.33 -1.58 -18.17
CA ASN A 76 -2.84 -0.23 -18.41
C ASN A 76 -3.26 0.50 -17.11
N HIS A 77 -2.87 -0.01 -15.94
CA HIS A 77 -3.27 0.51 -14.64
C HIS A 77 -2.04 0.96 -13.83
N PRO A 78 -2.18 2.00 -12.98
CA PRO A 78 -1.09 2.42 -12.11
C PRO A 78 -0.72 1.30 -11.14
N CYS A 79 0.56 0.95 -11.08
CA CYS A 79 1.06 0.03 -10.06
C CYS A 79 1.21 0.79 -8.72
N LEU A 80 0.32 0.47 -7.77
CA LEU A 80 0.26 1.09 -6.44
C LEU A 80 1.01 0.27 -5.38
N ARG A 81 2.21 -0.22 -5.70
CA ARG A 81 3.04 -1.08 -4.83
C ARG A 81 4.20 -0.28 -4.28
N TYR A 82 4.58 -0.50 -3.03
CA TYR A 82 5.85 -0.03 -2.51
C TYR A 82 6.69 -1.25 -2.11
N TYR A 83 7.59 -1.65 -3.00
CA TYR A 83 8.31 -2.93 -2.95
C TYR A 83 9.30 -3.05 -1.79
N ASP A 84 9.69 -1.93 -1.17
CA ASP A 84 10.49 -1.93 0.06
C ASP A 84 9.64 -2.21 1.31
N LYS A 85 8.30 -2.21 1.22
CA LYS A 85 7.46 -2.69 2.32
C LYS A 85 7.50 -4.21 2.38
N VAL A 86 7.73 -4.74 3.58
CA VAL A 86 7.76 -6.19 3.84
C VAL A 86 6.49 -6.90 3.37
N LEU A 87 5.30 -6.34 3.64
CA LEU A 87 4.01 -6.90 3.23
C LEU A 87 3.20 -5.85 2.46
N ASN A 88 2.91 -6.15 1.18
CA ASN A 88 1.97 -5.43 0.34
C ASN A 88 0.74 -6.30 0.08
N LEU A 89 -0.41 -5.93 0.65
CA LEU A 89 -1.70 -6.55 0.37
C LEU A 89 -2.41 -5.79 -0.76
N VAL A 90 -2.89 -6.52 -1.75
CA VAL A 90 -3.59 -5.97 -2.93
C VAL A 90 -5.01 -6.47 -2.93
N VAL A 91 -5.99 -5.56 -3.06
CA VAL A 91 -7.41 -5.89 -3.18
C VAL A 91 -7.96 -5.24 -4.43
N PHE A 92 -8.50 -6.07 -5.32
CA PHE A 92 -9.14 -5.65 -6.55
C PHE A 92 -10.61 -5.31 -6.34
N ARG A 93 -11.20 -4.58 -7.28
CA ARG A 93 -12.61 -4.15 -7.22
C ARG A 93 -13.57 -5.34 -7.10
N ASN A 94 -13.28 -6.44 -7.78
CA ASN A 94 -14.04 -7.69 -7.70
C ASN A 94 -13.77 -8.51 -6.43
N SER A 95 -13.13 -7.92 -5.42
CA SER A 95 -12.78 -8.55 -4.12
C SER A 95 -11.76 -9.68 -4.21
N THR A 96 -11.20 -9.97 -5.39
CA THR A 96 -9.99 -10.77 -5.50
C THR A 96 -8.87 -10.06 -4.73
N ALA A 97 -8.09 -10.82 -3.98
CA ALA A 97 -6.99 -10.28 -3.19
C ALA A 97 -5.73 -11.13 -3.32
N GLY A 98 -4.58 -10.52 -3.12
CA GLY A 98 -3.29 -11.20 -3.14
C GLY A 98 -2.23 -10.42 -2.37
N MET A 99 -1.08 -11.04 -2.13
CA MET A 99 0.00 -10.44 -1.34
C MET A 99 1.33 -10.54 -2.10
N VAL A 100 2.10 -9.45 -2.05
CA VAL A 100 3.52 -9.41 -2.44
C VAL A 100 4.32 -9.10 -1.19
N PHE A 101 5.45 -9.79 -1.02
CA PHE A 101 6.30 -9.57 0.13
C PHE A 101 7.77 -9.42 -0.28
N GLU A 102 8.52 -8.72 0.57
CA GLU A 102 9.95 -8.53 0.42
C GLU A 102 10.69 -9.74 1.03
N HIS A 103 11.48 -10.43 0.22
CA HIS A 103 12.04 -11.74 0.56
C HIS A 103 13.28 -11.66 1.46
N SER A 104 13.94 -10.49 1.56
CA SER A 104 15.06 -10.31 2.51
C SER A 104 14.59 -10.30 3.97
N ALA A 105 13.34 -9.89 4.22
CA ALA A 105 12.76 -9.83 5.56
C ALA A 105 11.90 -11.05 5.91
N VAL A 106 11.22 -11.67 4.93
CA VAL A 106 10.22 -12.73 5.16
C VAL A 106 10.42 -13.88 4.16
N ASP A 107 10.36 -15.12 4.64
CA ASP A 107 10.36 -16.30 3.77
C ASP A 107 8.94 -16.73 3.35
N GLY A 108 8.87 -17.65 2.39
CA GLY A 108 7.61 -18.14 1.85
C GLY A 108 6.71 -18.87 2.86
N MET A 109 7.29 -19.53 3.88
CA MET A 109 6.50 -20.23 4.90
C MET A 109 5.79 -19.23 5.81
N VAL A 110 6.50 -18.21 6.27
CA VAL A 110 5.92 -17.12 7.07
C VAL A 110 4.88 -16.36 6.26
N ALA A 111 5.15 -16.05 4.99
CA ALA A 111 4.18 -15.41 4.11
C ALA A 111 2.89 -16.23 3.94
N ALA A 112 3.01 -17.56 3.76
CA ALA A 112 1.86 -18.46 3.64
C ALA A 112 1.02 -18.47 4.93
N LEU A 113 1.65 -18.54 6.11
CA LEU A 113 0.97 -18.51 7.41
C LEU A 113 0.22 -17.18 7.63
N VAL A 114 0.85 -16.05 7.29
CA VAL A 114 0.20 -14.73 7.37
C VAL A 114 -1.03 -14.69 6.46
N THR A 115 -0.89 -15.15 5.21
CA THR A 115 -1.99 -15.18 4.24
C THR A 115 -3.15 -16.04 4.73
N GLU A 116 -2.87 -17.26 5.20
CA GLU A 116 -3.87 -18.17 5.74
C GLU A 116 -4.60 -17.54 6.94
N ARG A 117 -3.83 -16.93 7.86
CA ARG A 117 -4.41 -16.34 9.07
C ARG A 117 -5.32 -15.15 8.74
N VAL A 118 -4.89 -14.27 7.83
CA VAL A 118 -5.70 -13.12 7.39
C VAL A 118 -6.97 -13.60 6.70
N TYR A 119 -6.88 -14.59 5.81
CA TYR A 119 -8.05 -15.18 5.15
C TYR A 119 -9.05 -15.78 6.15
N ARG A 120 -8.56 -16.57 7.11
CA ARG A 120 -9.46 -17.17 8.13
C ARG A 120 -10.10 -16.12 9.02
N LEU A 121 -9.38 -15.04 9.34
CA LEU A 121 -9.95 -13.92 10.08
C LEU A 121 -11.02 -13.21 9.26
N SER A 122 -10.80 -12.95 7.96
CA SER A 122 -11.82 -12.29 7.13
C SER A 122 -13.12 -13.09 7.03
N GLU A 123 -13.05 -14.42 7.05
CA GLU A 123 -14.23 -15.30 7.00
C GLU A 123 -14.96 -15.42 8.35
N THR A 124 -14.31 -15.09 9.47
CA THR A 124 -14.84 -15.33 10.82
C THR A 124 -15.14 -14.06 11.61
N VAL A 125 -14.65 -12.91 11.14
CA VAL A 125 -14.92 -11.61 11.76
C VAL A 125 -16.38 -11.25 11.54
N ASP A 126 -17.14 -11.17 12.64
CA ASP A 126 -18.46 -10.54 12.65
C ASP A 126 -18.28 -9.01 12.68
N LEU A 127 -18.46 -8.37 11.53
CA LEU A 127 -18.37 -6.92 11.38
C LEU A 127 -19.38 -6.17 12.25
N ASN A 128 -20.51 -6.78 12.60
CA ASN A 128 -21.54 -6.12 13.43
C ASN A 128 -21.08 -5.96 14.89
N LEU A 129 -20.27 -6.91 15.41
CA LEU A 129 -19.68 -6.82 16.74
C LEU A 129 -18.62 -5.70 16.79
N VAL A 130 -17.79 -5.56 15.76
CA VAL A 130 -16.76 -4.50 15.69
C VAL A 130 -17.39 -3.10 15.67
N LEU A 131 -18.51 -2.93 14.97
CA LEU A 131 -19.26 -1.67 14.93
C LEU A 131 -19.95 -1.34 16.26
N HIS A 132 -20.50 -2.34 16.96
CA HIS A 132 -21.11 -2.11 18.28
C HIS A 132 -20.11 -1.88 19.42
N ASP A 133 -18.91 -2.46 19.36
CA ASP A 133 -17.83 -2.15 20.31
C ASP A 133 -17.33 -0.71 20.15
N THR A 134 -17.32 -0.18 18.93
CA THR A 134 -17.03 1.24 18.69
C THR A 134 -18.12 2.15 19.23
N GLU A 135 -19.39 1.77 19.13
CA GLU A 135 -20.52 2.51 19.72
C GLU A 135 -20.54 2.46 21.25
N ASN A 136 -20.25 1.31 21.88
CA ASN A 136 -20.26 1.19 23.35
C ASN A 136 -19.04 1.87 24.01
N THR A 137 -17.90 1.95 23.31
CA THR A 137 -16.72 2.69 23.77
C THR A 137 -16.91 4.22 23.65
N SER A 138 -17.82 4.68 22.79
CA SER A 138 -18.13 6.11 22.59
C SER A 138 -18.80 6.81 23.79
N LYS A 139 -19.21 6.07 24.83
CA LYS A 139 -19.75 6.65 26.07
C LYS A 139 -18.69 7.08 27.09
N SER A 140 -17.40 6.76 26.89
CA SER A 140 -16.35 7.13 27.86
C SER A 140 -15.00 7.57 27.27
N ALA A 141 -14.91 7.83 25.97
CA ALA A 141 -13.80 8.59 25.42
C ALA A 141 -14.33 9.36 24.22
N THR A 142 -13.93 10.63 24.07
CA THR A 142 -13.95 11.31 22.77
C THR A 142 -13.23 10.42 21.77
N VAL A 143 -13.99 9.60 21.03
CA VAL A 143 -13.49 8.88 19.86
C VAL A 143 -13.17 9.98 18.87
N ASN A 144 -11.93 10.44 18.88
CA ASN A 144 -11.40 11.28 17.82
C ASN A 144 -11.73 10.51 16.54
N ASN A 145 -12.58 11.07 15.69
CA ASN A 145 -12.95 10.46 14.43
C ASN A 145 -11.68 10.49 13.57
N VAL A 146 -10.81 9.48 13.70
CA VAL A 146 -9.52 9.42 13.02
C VAL A 146 -9.80 9.07 11.58
N CYS A 147 -9.96 10.10 10.76
CA CYS A 147 -9.98 9.95 9.32
C CYS A 147 -8.57 9.60 8.83
N PRO A 148 -8.42 8.74 7.80
CA PRO A 148 -7.14 8.57 7.14
C PRO A 148 -6.59 9.92 6.67
N ASN A 149 -5.35 10.24 7.04
CA ASN A 149 -4.67 11.44 6.58
C ASN A 149 -4.00 11.17 5.24
N ALA A 150 -4.29 12.01 4.25
CA ALA A 150 -3.56 11.99 2.98
C ALA A 150 -2.11 12.39 3.23
N LEU A 151 -1.16 11.65 2.63
CA LEU A 151 0.27 11.95 2.74
C LEU A 151 0.71 12.86 1.60
N PRO A 152 1.13 14.11 1.88
CA PRO A 152 1.70 14.97 0.86
C PRO A 152 3.10 14.47 0.49
N PHE A 153 3.35 14.30 -0.81
CA PHE A 153 4.64 13.85 -1.31
C PHE A 153 5.06 14.71 -2.52
N PRO A 154 5.50 15.96 -2.28
CA PRO A 154 5.92 16.85 -3.35
C PRO A 154 7.18 16.30 -4.03
N LEU A 155 7.07 15.93 -5.31
CA LEU A 155 8.19 15.42 -6.11
C LEU A 155 8.93 16.50 -6.93
N GLN A 156 8.74 17.79 -6.62
CA GLN A 156 9.32 18.87 -7.43
C GLN A 156 10.85 18.86 -7.37
N GLY A 157 11.50 18.69 -8.52
CA GLY A 157 12.96 18.73 -8.64
C GLY A 157 13.67 17.39 -8.38
N ILE A 158 12.94 16.28 -8.26
CA ILE A 158 13.53 14.93 -8.19
C ILE A 158 13.72 14.37 -9.59
N SER A 159 14.87 13.75 -9.83
CA SER A 159 15.19 13.11 -11.10
C SER A 159 14.37 11.83 -11.30
N THR A 160 13.14 11.93 -11.80
CA THR A 160 12.35 10.73 -12.15
C THR A 160 12.76 10.22 -13.54
N PRO A 161 13.22 8.96 -13.69
CA PRO A 161 13.48 8.40 -15.01
C PRO A 161 12.19 8.36 -15.84
N GLN A 162 12.28 8.69 -17.14
CA GLN A 162 11.17 8.47 -18.07
C GLN A 162 10.97 6.96 -18.26
N ARG A 163 9.71 6.51 -18.21
CA ARG A 163 9.31 5.13 -18.53
C ARG A 163 9.69 4.77 -19.96
#